data_AF-A0A2V5ZKE5-F1
#
_entry.id   AF-A0A2V5ZKE5-F1
#
_cell.length_a   1.000
_cell.length_b   1.000
_cell.length_c   1.000
_cell.angle_alpha   90.00
_cell.angle_beta   90.00
_cell.angle_gamma   90.00
#
_symmetry.space_group_name_H-M   'P 1'
#
loop_
_entity.id
_entity.type
_entity.pdbx_description
1 polymer ?
#
loop_
_entity_poly.entity_id
_entity_poly.type
_entity_poly.pdbx_seq_one_letter_code
_entity_poly.pdbx_strand_id
1 'polypeptide(L)'
;MTNDELALCSSIGLFLFVPPGVNEQLIEASGFRLLKHEDVSANAALVSGRWHESRQRHRDALVEIEEEERFAGLQQFFATVHRLTSERRLSRFVYLVEKPAR
;
A
#
# COMPACT_ATOMS: atom_id res chain seq x y z
N MET A 1 13.44 2.89 -0.36
CA MET A 1 12.73 3.13 0.90
C MET A 1 13.67 2.87 2.06
N THR A 2 13.49 3.55 3.19
CA THR A 2 14.20 3.28 4.44
C THR A 2 13.43 2.28 5.32
N ASN A 3 14.05 1.78 6.39
CA ASN A 3 13.38 0.89 7.36
C ASN A 3 12.22 1.59 8.08
N ASP A 4 12.38 2.85 8.44
CA ASP A 4 11.31 3.63 9.08
C ASP A 4 10.12 3.81 8.13
N GLU A 5 10.37 4.03 6.84
CA GLU A 5 9.33 4.11 5.82
C GLU A 5 8.59 2.77 5.65
N LEU A 6 9.30 1.64 5.73
CA LEU A 6 8.70 0.31 5.70
C LEU A 6 7.80 0.09 6.92
N ALA A 7 8.29 0.38 8.12
CA ALA A 7 7.54 0.24 9.37
C ALA A 7 6.29 1.12 9.39
N LEU A 8 6.40 2.35 8.88
CA LEU A 8 5.27 3.26 8.73
C LEU A 8 4.24 2.72 7.75
N CYS A 9 4.64 2.21 6.59
CA CYS A 9 3.71 1.65 5.59
C CYS A 9 3.10 0.31 6.01
N SER A 10 3.58 -0.33 7.07
CA SER A 10 3.01 -1.56 7.64
C SER A 10 2.32 -1.35 8.99
N SER A 11 2.17 -0.10 9.45
CA SER A 11 1.61 0.20 10.78
C SER A 11 0.15 -0.20 10.97
N ILE A 12 -0.60 -0.37 9.87
CA ILE A 12 -2.04 -0.64 9.89
C ILE A 12 -2.40 -2.10 9.59
N GLY A 13 -1.42 -2.99 9.38
CA GLY A 13 -1.68 -4.39 9.04
C GLY A 13 -0.46 -5.12 8.47
N LEU A 14 -0.68 -6.31 7.91
CA LEU A 14 0.40 -7.09 7.30
C LEU A 14 0.68 -6.59 5.87
N PHE A 15 1.88 -6.09 5.65
CA PHE A 15 2.40 -5.72 4.33
C PHE A 15 3.75 -6.39 4.11
N LEU A 16 3.91 -7.00 2.93
CA LEU A 16 5.18 -7.53 2.47
C LEU A 16 5.66 -6.66 1.30
N PHE A 17 6.84 -6.08 1.47
CA PHE A 17 7.51 -5.31 0.42
C PHE A 17 8.57 -6.19 -0.20
N VAL A 18 8.48 -6.39 -1.51
CA VAL A 18 9.43 -7.21 -2.26
C VAL A 18 10.09 -6.38 -3.36
N PRO A 19 11.34 -6.69 -3.73
CA PRO A 19 11.94 -6.13 -4.93
C PRO A 19 11.12 -6.43 -6.19
N PRO A 20 11.19 -5.57 -7.23
CA PRO A 20 10.58 -5.86 -8.52
C PRO A 20 11.01 -7.21 -9.08
N GLY A 21 10.08 -7.98 -9.65
CA GLY A 21 10.34 -9.30 -10.24
C GLY A 21 10.21 -10.47 -9.26
N VAL A 22 10.28 -10.24 -7.95
CA VAL A 22 10.22 -11.33 -6.94
C VAL A 22 8.84 -11.97 -6.90
N ASN A 23 7.76 -11.18 -6.98
CA ASN A 23 6.41 -11.73 -7.01
C ASN A 23 6.19 -12.62 -8.24
N GLU A 24 6.64 -12.16 -9.41
CA GLU A 24 6.53 -12.88 -10.68
C GLU A 24 7.29 -14.22 -10.60
N GLN A 25 8.53 -14.21 -10.10
CA GLN A 25 9.32 -15.42 -9.88
C GLN A 25 8.63 -16.39 -8.90
N LEU A 26 8.09 -15.90 -7.79
CA LEU A 26 7.40 -16.73 -6.80
C LEU A 26 6.08 -17.30 -7.32
N ILE A 27 5.34 -16.54 -8.14
CA ILE A 27 4.12 -17.00 -8.81
C ILE A 27 4.44 -18.20 -9.71
N GLU A 28 5.45 -18.07 -10.58
CA GLU A 28 5.85 -19.12 -11.51
C GLU A 28 6.43 -20.34 -10.77
N ALA A 29 7.29 -20.12 -9.78
CA ALA A 29 7.88 -21.18 -8.96
C ALA A 29 6.83 -21.97 -8.16
N SER A 30 5.69 -21.35 -7.87
CA SER A 30 4.54 -21.98 -7.20
C SER A 30 3.65 -22.78 -8.17
N GLY A 31 4.00 -22.83 -9.47
CA GLY A 31 3.26 -23.58 -10.49
C GLY A 31 2.05 -22.84 -11.07
N PHE A 32 1.92 -21.54 -10.81
CA PHE A 32 0.90 -20.72 -11.46
C PHE A 32 1.42 -20.14 -12.79
N ARG A 33 0.50 -19.88 -13.71
CA ARG A 33 0.79 -19.11 -14.93
C ARG A 33 0.41 -17.65 -14.71
N LEU A 34 1.38 -16.74 -14.83
CA LEU A 34 1.10 -15.31 -14.80
C LEU A 34 0.39 -14.90 -16.11
N LEU A 35 -0.84 -14.39 -16.00
CA LEU A 35 -1.62 -13.93 -17.16
C LEU A 35 -1.44 -12.44 -17.43
N LYS A 36 -1.43 -11.64 -16.36
CA LYS A 36 -1.29 -10.18 -16.43
C LYS A 36 -0.72 -9.65 -15.12
N HIS A 37 0.09 -8.61 -15.21
CA HIS A 37 0.40 -7.73 -14.08
C HIS A 37 0.14 -6.28 -14.49
N GLU A 38 -0.30 -5.47 -13.54
CA GLU A 38 -0.61 -4.06 -13.78
C GLU A 38 -0.02 -3.20 -12.67
N ASP A 39 0.74 -2.17 -13.05
CA ASP A 39 1.21 -1.14 -12.13
C ASP A 39 0.04 -0.20 -11.81
N VAL A 40 -0.44 -0.28 -10.57
CA VAL A 40 -1.53 0.55 -10.03
C VAL A 40 -1.01 1.53 -8.97
N SER A 41 0.27 1.91 -9.03
CA SER A 41 0.90 2.85 -8.08
C SER A 41 0.20 4.22 -8.09
N ALA A 42 -0.24 4.69 -9.26
CA ALA A 42 -1.01 5.93 -9.38
C ALA A 42 -2.34 5.87 -8.63
N ASN A 43 -3.01 4.71 -8.62
CA ASN A 43 -4.22 4.50 -7.83
C ASN A 43 -3.92 4.54 -6.33
N ALA A 44 -2.80 3.94 -5.89
CA ALA A 44 -2.38 3.99 -4.49
C ALA A 44 -2.10 5.42 -4.02
N ALA A 45 -1.41 6.24 -4.84
CA ALA A 45 -1.17 7.65 -4.57
C ALA A 45 -2.47 8.45 -4.45
N LEU A 46 -3.43 8.22 -5.37
CA LEU A 46 -4.73 8.89 -5.37
C LEU A 46 -5.55 8.55 -4.12
N VAL A 47 -5.64 7.26 -3.79
CA VAL A 47 -6.48 6.79 -2.68
C VAL A 47 -5.93 7.25 -1.34
N SER A 48 -4.62 7.11 -1.12
CA SER A 48 -3.97 7.56 0.13
C SER A 48 -4.12 9.07 0.35
N GLY A 49 -3.96 9.88 -0.70
CA GLY A 49 -4.18 11.33 -0.63
C GLY A 49 -5.63 11.68 -0.27
N ARG A 50 -6.62 11.05 -0.93
CA ARG A 50 -8.04 11.27 -0.64
C ARG A 50 -8.43 10.88 0.79
N TRP A 51 -7.89 9.77 1.29
CA TRP A 51 -8.10 9.36 2.68
C TRP A 51 -7.52 10.37 3.65
N HIS A 52 -6.28 10.80 3.45
CA HIS A 52 -5.64 11.81 4.28
C HIS A 52 -6.44 13.13 4.33
N GLU A 53 -6.86 13.64 3.17
CA GLU A 53 -7.69 14.85 3.08
C GLU A 53 -9.05 14.68 3.74
N SER A 54 -9.72 13.56 3.48
CA SER A 54 -11.04 13.31 4.03
C SER A 54 -11.01 13.20 5.55
N ARG A 55 -10.01 12.51 6.11
CA ARG A 55 -9.84 12.41 7.56
C ARG A 55 -9.51 13.76 8.18
N GLN A 56 -8.66 14.56 7.53
CA GLN A 56 -8.37 15.91 8.00
C GLN A 56 -9.62 16.80 8.07
N ARG A 57 -10.53 16.72 7.08
CA ARG A 57 -11.79 17.47 7.09
C ARG A 57 -12.75 17.07 8.23
N HIS A 58 -12.63 15.84 8.73
CA HIS A 58 -13.47 15.31 9.80
C HIS A 58 -12.68 15.06 11.08
N ARG A 59 -11.58 15.79 11.27
CA ARG A 59 -10.63 15.56 12.36
C ARG A 59 -11.31 15.49 13.72
N ASP A 60 -12.11 16.49 14.06
CA ASP A 60 -12.67 16.61 15.42
C ASP A 60 -13.56 15.41 15.76
N ALA A 61 -14.44 15.01 14.83
CA ALA A 61 -15.28 13.83 15.00
C ALA A 61 -14.46 12.52 15.05
N LEU A 62 -13.38 12.42 14.25
CA LEU A 62 -12.54 11.22 14.24
C LEU A 62 -11.72 11.11 15.52
N VAL A 63 -11.10 12.20 15.99
CA VAL A 63 -10.32 12.23 17.24
C VAL A 63 -11.19 11.88 18.44
N GLU A 64 -12.46 12.32 18.48
CA GLU A 64 -13.40 11.91 19.53
C GLU A 64 -13.66 10.40 19.55
N ILE A 65 -13.76 9.77 18.38
CA ILE A 65 -14.03 8.33 18.25
C ILE A 65 -12.79 7.48 18.50
N GLU A 66 -11.61 8.00 18.16
CA GLU A 66 -10.43 7.18 17.93
C GLU A 66 -9.20 7.57 18.72
N GLU A 67 -9.25 8.71 19.41
CA GLU A 67 -8.15 9.34 20.13
C GLU A 67 -7.08 9.95 19.22
N GLU A 68 -6.38 10.96 19.75
CA GLU A 68 -5.40 11.75 19.00
C GLU A 68 -4.26 10.89 18.44
N GLU A 69 -3.77 9.94 19.23
CA GLU A 69 -2.63 9.09 18.85
C GLU A 69 -2.96 8.24 17.61
N ARG A 70 -4.14 7.63 17.58
CA ARG A 70 -4.57 6.80 16.45
C ARG A 70 -4.87 7.65 15.22
N PHE A 71 -5.49 8.81 15.39
CA PHE A 71 -5.68 9.76 14.29
C PHE A 71 -4.35 10.17 13.66
N ALA A 72 -3.39 10.59 14.49
CA ALA A 72 -2.08 11.01 14.05
C ALA A 72 -1.32 9.89 13.34
N GLY A 73 -1.33 8.67 13.89
CA GLY A 73 -0.69 7.51 13.27
C GLY A 73 -1.26 7.18 11.88
N LEU A 74 -2.59 7.22 11.73
CA LEU A 74 -3.25 6.99 10.44
C LEU A 74 -2.98 8.13 9.44
N GLN A 75 -2.97 9.38 9.88
CA GLN A 75 -2.60 10.51 9.02
C GLN A 75 -1.16 10.36 8.53
N GLN A 76 -0.23 10.01 9.41
CA GLN A 76 1.18 9.80 9.05
C GLN A 76 1.35 8.63 8.08
N PHE A 77 0.61 7.54 8.28
CA PHE A 77 0.53 6.42 7.33
C PHE A 77 0.10 6.88 5.93
N PHE A 78 -1.06 7.54 5.82
CA PHE A 78 -1.58 7.95 4.51
C PHE A 78 -0.68 8.97 3.82
N ALA A 79 -0.12 9.93 4.56
CA ALA A 79 0.83 10.90 4.02
C ALA A 79 2.11 10.21 3.49
N THR A 80 2.63 9.22 4.22
CA THR A 80 3.83 8.48 3.82
C THR A 80 3.58 7.64 2.56
N VAL A 81 2.48 6.89 2.52
CA VAL A 81 2.11 6.09 1.33
C VAL A 81 1.89 7.00 0.11
N HIS A 82 1.16 8.11 0.28
CA HIS A 82 0.92 9.07 -0.80
C HIS A 82 2.24 9.61 -1.37
N ARG A 83 3.14 10.06 -0.50
CA ARG A 83 4.45 10.59 -0.90
C ARG A 83 5.28 9.53 -1.63
N LEU A 84 5.46 8.35 -1.05
CA LEU A 84 6.33 7.31 -1.60
C LEU A 84 5.84 6.77 -2.93
N THR A 85 4.53 6.62 -3.10
CA THR A 85 3.93 6.16 -4.37
C THR A 85 3.99 7.25 -5.44
N SER A 86 3.79 8.52 -5.07
CA SER A 86 3.94 9.67 -5.99
C SER A 86 5.40 9.85 -6.46
N GLU A 87 6.36 9.62 -5.57
CA GLU A 87 7.81 9.66 -5.86
C GLU A 87 8.32 8.38 -6.58
N ARG A 88 7.45 7.40 -6.86
CA ARG A 88 7.80 6.08 -7.44
C ARG A 88 8.85 5.30 -6.64
N ARG A 89 8.94 5.54 -5.34
CA ARG A 89 9.81 4.82 -4.40
C ARG A 89 9.13 3.61 -3.78
N LEU A 90 7.80 3.57 -3.86
CA LEU A 90 6.94 2.45 -3.52
C LEU A 90 6.01 2.19 -4.71
N SER A 91 5.97 0.95 -5.18
CA SER A 91 5.07 0.53 -6.25
C SER A 91 4.00 -0.42 -5.74
N ARG A 92 2.84 -0.43 -6.40
CA ARG A 92 1.76 -1.38 -6.15
C ARG A 92 1.38 -2.06 -7.44
N PHE A 93 1.51 -3.38 -7.46
CA PHE A 93 1.12 -4.20 -8.59
C PHE A 93 -0.09 -5.06 -8.25
N VAL A 94 -0.94 -5.27 -9.25
CA VAL A 94 -2.00 -6.29 -9.22
C VAL A 94 -1.63 -7.39 -10.19
N TYR A 95 -1.73 -8.63 -9.73
CA TYR A 95 -1.40 -9.82 -10.51
C TYR A 95 -2.66 -10.65 -10.77
N LEU A 96 -2.86 -11.01 -12.03
CA LEU A 96 -3.84 -12.01 -12.44
C LEU A 96 -3.07 -13.28 -12.82
N VAL A 97 -3.38 -14.37 -12.13
CA VAL A 97 -2.71 -15.66 -12.29
C VAL A 97 -3.73 -16.74 -12.54
N GLU A 98 -3.33 -17.75 -13.30
CA GLU A 98 -4.10 -18.96 -13.57
C GLU A 98 -3.44 -20.15 -12.89
N LYS A 99 -4.25 -20.99 -12.25
CA LYS A 99 -3.82 -22.31 -11.81
C LYS A 99 -4.03 -23.29 -12.96
N PRO A 100 -2.98 -23.92 -13.51
CA PRO A 100 -3.14 -24.92 -14.56
C PRO A 100 -4.09 -26.04 -14.11
N ALA A 101 -4.95 -26.52 -15.03
CA ALA A 101 -5.71 -27.74 -14.79
C ALA A 101 -4.75 -28.91 -14.60
N ARG A 102 -5.04 -29.77 -13.63
CA ARG A 102 -4.21 -30.92 -13.27
C ARG A 102 -4.27 -32.00 -14.34
#